data_AF-A0A7S3IMA0-F1
#
_entry.id   AF-A0A7S3IMA0-F1
#
_cell.length_a   1.000
_cell.length_b   1.000
_cell.length_c   1.000
_cell.angle_alpha   90.00
_cell.angle_beta   90.00
_cell.angle_gamma   90.00
#
_symmetry.space_group_name_H-M   'P 1'
#
loop_
_entity.id
_entity.type
_entity.pdbx_description
1 polymer ?
#
loop_
_entity_poly.entity_id
_entity_poly.type
_entity_poly.pdbx_seq_one_letter_code
_entity_poly.pdbx_strand_id
1 'polypeptide(L)'
;MFWYIFCDFTKGNEQYSNFIDEFEMSTRSKFHQMTLLTYFTFTSMSTVGLGDFHPRSDLERLLGAFLLILGVSTTSFVIENFMQMMQAMNQLTKSFEESEKLSLFLGTMER
;
A
#
# COMPACT_ATOMS: atom_id res chain seq x y z
N MET A 1 10.69 10.26 1.22
CA MET A 1 11.81 10.97 1.88
C MET A 1 12.96 10.02 2.23
N PHE A 2 12.69 8.91 2.94
CA PHE A 2 13.69 7.86 3.22
C PHE A 2 14.43 7.38 1.96
N TRP A 3 13.69 7.10 0.88
CA TRP A 3 14.25 6.68 -0.41
C TRP A 3 15.28 7.69 -0.98
N TYR A 4 15.00 8.98 -0.91
CA TYR A 4 15.91 10.02 -1.41
C TYR A 4 17.21 10.07 -0.61
N ILE A 5 17.13 9.99 0.72
CA ILE A 5 18.30 9.95 1.60
C ILE A 5 19.16 8.71 1.28
N PHE A 6 18.51 7.57 1.04
CA PHE A 6 19.21 6.36 0.65
C PHE A 6 19.92 6.51 -0.69
N CYS A 7 19.23 6.99 -1.74
CA CYS A 7 19.83 7.22 -3.06
C CYS A 7 20.96 8.27 -3.04
N ASP A 8 20.86 9.30 -2.18
CA ASP A 8 21.91 10.31 -2.01
C ASP A 8 23.14 9.73 -1.31
N PHE A 9 22.94 8.85 -0.31
CA PHE A 9 24.02 8.13 0.35
C PHE A 9 24.73 7.13 -0.57
N THR A 10 23.98 6.41 -1.42
CA THR A 10 24.57 5.44 -2.35
C THR A 10 25.24 6.09 -3.56
N LYS A 11 25.01 7.40 -3.82
CA LYS A 11 25.59 8.14 -4.94
C LYS A 11 27.11 8.08 -5.02
N GLY A 12 27.81 8.01 -3.89
CA GLY A 12 29.28 7.97 -3.86
C GLY A 12 29.90 6.58 -4.03
N ASN A 13 29.10 5.51 -3.94
CA ASN A 13 29.61 4.13 -3.84
C ASN A 13 29.49 3.32 -5.13
N GLU A 14 28.86 3.85 -6.17
CA GLU A 14 28.55 3.08 -7.37
C GLU A 14 29.09 3.70 -8.65
N GLN A 15 29.46 2.81 -9.59
CA GLN A 15 30.01 3.17 -10.90
C GLN A 15 28.90 3.52 -11.93
N TYR A 16 27.63 3.22 -11.62
CA TYR A 16 26.47 3.38 -12.51
C TYR A 16 25.57 4.54 -12.10
N SER A 17 24.68 4.98 -12.99
CA SER A 17 23.70 6.03 -12.69
C SER A 17 22.68 5.55 -11.65
N ASN A 18 22.58 6.27 -10.55
CA ASN A 18 21.56 6.03 -9.52
C ASN A 18 20.23 6.66 -9.91
N PHE A 19 19.16 6.31 -9.19
CA PHE A 19 17.80 6.82 -9.39
C PHE A 19 17.73 8.35 -9.47
N ILE A 20 18.46 9.07 -8.62
CA ILE A 20 18.46 10.54 -8.60
C ILE A 20 19.06 11.13 -9.89
N ASP A 21 20.12 10.51 -10.40
CA ASP A 21 20.86 11.03 -11.55
C ASP A 21 20.13 10.72 -12.85
N GLU A 22 19.58 9.51 -12.98
CA GLU A 22 18.80 9.09 -14.16
C GLU A 22 17.56 9.96 -14.39
N PHE A 23 16.85 10.32 -13.32
CA PHE A 23 15.61 11.12 -13.41
C PHE A 23 15.86 12.63 -13.20
N GLU A 24 17.13 13.05 -13.22
CA GLU A 24 17.58 14.43 -13.04
C GLU A 24 16.93 15.11 -11.82
N MET A 25 16.77 14.38 -10.72
CA MET A 25 16.00 14.89 -9.58
C MET A 25 16.68 16.08 -8.90
N SER A 26 18.01 16.15 -8.98
CA SER A 26 18.82 17.22 -8.39
C SER A 26 18.56 18.60 -9.01
N THR A 27 18.10 18.67 -10.25
CA THR A 27 17.82 19.94 -10.96
C THR A 27 16.40 20.46 -10.70
N ARG A 28 15.52 19.60 -10.15
CA ARG A 28 14.10 19.92 -9.91
C ARG A 28 13.89 20.62 -8.57
N SER A 29 12.80 21.38 -8.44
CA SER A 29 12.40 21.98 -7.16
C SER A 29 12.16 20.90 -6.09
N LYS A 30 12.54 21.19 -4.85
CA LYS A 30 12.37 20.28 -3.69
C LYS A 30 10.93 19.80 -3.52
N PHE A 31 9.95 20.67 -3.77
CA PHE A 31 8.53 20.31 -3.69
C PHE A 31 8.17 19.26 -4.75
N HIS A 32 8.65 19.44 -5.98
CA HIS A 32 8.41 18.51 -7.07
C HIS A 32 9.08 17.14 -6.81
N GLN A 33 10.31 17.15 -6.28
CA GLN A 33 10.99 15.92 -5.85
C GLN A 33 10.17 15.18 -4.78
N MET A 34 9.63 15.90 -3.79
CA MET A 34 8.83 15.31 -2.72
C MET A 34 7.56 14.62 -3.26
N THR A 35 6.85 15.28 -4.17
CA THR A 35 5.66 14.71 -4.81
C THR A 35 5.99 13.47 -5.63
N LEU A 36 7.07 13.52 -6.42
CA LEU A 36 7.52 12.40 -7.26
C LEU A 36 7.93 11.20 -6.41
N LEU A 37 8.74 11.41 -5.37
CA LEU A 37 9.16 10.33 -4.46
C LEU A 37 7.97 9.71 -3.72
N THR A 38 6.99 10.53 -3.32
CA THR A 38 5.76 10.04 -2.69
C THR A 38 4.95 9.22 -3.68
N TYR A 39 4.82 9.71 -4.91
CA TYR A 39 4.18 8.98 -6.00
C TYR A 39 4.85 7.62 -6.25
N PHE A 40 6.17 7.59 -6.47
CA PHE A 40 6.93 6.36 -6.68
C PHE A 40 6.78 5.37 -5.51
N THR A 41 6.94 5.86 -4.27
CA THR A 41 6.85 5.00 -3.08
C THR A 41 5.43 4.46 -2.91
N PHE A 42 4.42 5.32 -3.10
CA PHE A 42 3.02 4.95 -2.94
C PHE A 42 2.55 3.95 -4.00
N THR A 43 2.86 4.18 -5.28
CA THR A 43 2.48 3.27 -6.37
C THR A 43 3.21 1.92 -6.27
N SER A 44 4.45 1.92 -5.78
CA SER A 44 5.20 0.69 -5.51
C SER A 44 4.64 -0.09 -4.32
N MET A 45 4.37 0.59 -3.19
CA MET A 45 3.81 -0.05 -1.99
C MET A 45 2.39 -0.55 -2.19
N SER A 46 1.58 0.16 -2.98
CA SER A 46 0.22 -0.26 -3.36
C SER A 46 0.20 -1.33 -4.45
N THR A 47 1.36 -1.83 -4.89
CA THR A 47 1.51 -2.88 -5.91
C THR A 47 1.01 -2.49 -7.32
N VAL A 48 0.75 -1.21 -7.57
CA VAL A 48 0.38 -0.70 -8.90
C VAL A 48 1.57 -0.71 -9.84
N GLY A 49 2.73 -0.22 -9.37
CA GLY A 49 4.03 -0.35 -10.06
C GLY A 49 4.04 0.13 -11.52
N LEU A 50 3.81 1.43 -11.75
CA LEU A 50 3.70 1.99 -13.11
C LEU A 50 5.01 1.91 -13.92
N GLY A 51 6.16 1.80 -13.26
CA GLY A 51 7.46 1.53 -13.91
C GLY A 51 8.08 2.72 -14.64
N ASP A 52 7.47 3.89 -14.56
CA ASP A 52 8.02 5.17 -15.04
C ASP A 52 9.21 5.65 -14.19
N PHE A 53 9.17 5.34 -12.90
CA PHE A 53 10.28 5.49 -11.96
C PHE A 53 10.67 4.13 -11.39
N HIS A 54 11.95 3.77 -11.49
CA HIS A 54 12.45 2.48 -11.03
C HIS A 54 13.93 2.54 -10.61
N PRO A 55 14.33 1.73 -9.62
CA PRO A 55 15.72 1.66 -9.17
C PRO A 55 16.65 1.20 -10.30
N ARG A 56 17.83 1.81 -10.36
CA ARG A 56 18.84 1.50 -11.39
C ARG A 56 19.97 0.67 -10.81
N SER A 57 20.49 1.11 -9.67
CA SER A 57 21.56 0.47 -8.93
C SER A 57 21.12 -0.87 -8.33
N ASP A 58 22.08 -1.79 -8.13
CA ASP A 58 21.80 -3.07 -7.49
C ASP A 58 21.46 -2.93 -6.00
N LEU A 59 22.06 -1.96 -5.30
CA LEU A 59 21.70 -1.64 -3.91
C LEU A 59 20.29 -1.03 -3.83
N GLU A 60 19.93 -0.16 -4.76
CA GLU A 60 18.57 0.38 -4.87
C GLU A 60 17.56 -0.72 -5.14
N ARG A 61 17.88 -1.69 -6.00
CA ARG A 61 17.02 -2.85 -6.28
C ARG A 61 16.83 -3.73 -5.06
N LEU A 62 17.88 -3.99 -4.29
CA LEU A 62 17.80 -4.80 -3.08
C LEU A 62 16.90 -4.15 -2.03
N LEU A 63 17.10 -2.85 -1.76
CA LEU A 63 16.26 -2.11 -0.83
C LEU A 63 14.82 -1.97 -1.35
N GLY A 64 14.66 -1.74 -2.66
CA GLY A 64 13.36 -1.70 -3.33
C GLY A 64 12.59 -3.00 -3.18
N ALA A 65 13.25 -4.15 -3.36
CA ALA A 65 12.63 -5.47 -3.15
C ALA A 65 12.12 -5.64 -1.71
N PHE A 66 12.90 -5.21 -0.72
CA PHE A 66 12.47 -5.24 0.68
C PHE A 66 11.25 -4.32 0.93
N LEU A 67 11.25 -3.11 0.36
CA LEU A 67 10.12 -2.19 0.44
C LEU A 67 8.84 -2.76 -0.20
N LEU A 68 8.96 -3.50 -1.31
CA LEU A 68 7.81 -4.14 -1.95
C LEU A 68 7.18 -5.22 -1.06
N ILE A 69 8.00 -6.04 -0.39
CA ILE A 69 7.53 -7.05 0.57
C ILE A 69 6.79 -6.40 1.75
N LEU A 70 7.33 -5.30 2.28
CA LEU A 70 6.64 -4.53 3.33
C LEU A 70 5.35 -3.87 2.81
N GLY A 71 5.34 -3.38 1.57
CA GLY A 71 4.17 -2.79 0.92
C GLY A 71 3.01 -3.78 0.80
N VAL A 72 3.26 -4.97 0.25
CA VAL A 72 2.21 -6.00 0.15
C VAL A 72 1.74 -6.50 1.52
N SER A 73 2.63 -6.57 2.51
CA SER A 73 2.27 -6.98 3.88
C SER A 73 1.35 -5.95 4.55
N THR A 74 1.65 -4.67 4.43
CA THR A 74 0.83 -3.58 5.01
C THR A 74 -0.53 -3.46 4.35
N THR A 75 -0.59 -3.56 3.01
CA THR A 75 -1.87 -3.54 2.27
C THR A 75 -2.75 -4.74 2.62
N SER A 76 -2.17 -5.93 2.77
CA SER A 76 -2.88 -7.13 3.22
C SER A 76 -3.48 -6.94 4.62
N PHE A 77 -2.72 -6.37 5.55
CA PHE A 77 -3.22 -6.05 6.90
C PHE A 77 -4.39 -5.06 6.88
N VAL A 78 -4.35 -4.04 6.03
CA VAL A 78 -5.46 -3.08 5.89
C VAL A 78 -6.72 -3.77 5.34
N ILE A 79 -6.57 -4.63 4.33
CA ILE A 79 -7.69 -5.41 3.77
C ILE A 79 -8.28 -6.35 4.83
N GLU A 80 -7.46 -6.98 5.65
CA GLU A 80 -7.94 -7.87 6.72
C GLU A 80 -8.81 -7.11 7.74
N ASN A 81 -8.37 -5.95 8.21
CA ASN A 81 -9.18 -5.12 9.11
C ASN A 81 -10.49 -4.67 8.46
N PHE A 82 -10.45 -4.33 7.17
CA PHE A 82 -11.65 -3.97 6.42
C PHE A 82 -12.63 -5.14 6.30
N MET A 83 -12.12 -6.34 6.03
CA MET A 83 -12.93 -7.56 5.98
C MET A 83 -13.60 -7.88 7.32
N GLN A 84 -12.89 -7.71 8.44
CA GLN A 84 -13.46 -7.88 9.78
C GLN A 84 -14.61 -6.90 10.04
N MET A 85 -14.46 -5.64 9.64
CA MET A 85 -15.52 -4.64 9.73
C MET A 85 -16.75 -5.04 8.89
N MET A 86 -16.53 -5.52 7.65
CA MET A 86 -17.63 -6.01 6.80
C MET A 86 -18.34 -7.23 7.40
N GLN A 87 -17.59 -8.16 8.01
CA GLN A 87 -18.16 -9.32 8.68
C GLN A 87 -19.01 -8.92 9.89
N ALA A 88 -18.55 -7.97 10.69
CA ALA A 88 -19.31 -7.42 11.82
C ALA A 88 -20.64 -6.81 11.35
N MET A 89 -20.62 -6.03 10.26
CA MET A 89 -21.86 -5.48 9.68
C MET A 89 -22.82 -6.59 9.21
N ASN A 90 -22.30 -7.61 8.52
CA ASN A 90 -23.13 -8.72 8.04
C ASN A 90 -23.71 -9.57 9.17
N GLN A 91 -22.98 -9.77 10.27
CA GLN A 91 -23.49 -10.49 11.45
C GLN A 91 -24.66 -9.76 12.10
N LEU A 92 -24.60 -8.42 12.19
CA LEU A 92 -25.71 -7.62 12.69
C LEU A 92 -26.96 -7.81 11.82
N THR A 93 -26.84 -7.69 10.49
CA THR A 93 -27.96 -7.91 9.57
C THR A 93 -28.57 -9.31 9.71
N LYS A 94 -27.73 -10.35 9.78
CA LYS A 94 -28.22 -11.73 9.99
C LYS A 94 -28.99 -11.90 11.29
N SER A 95 -28.53 -11.29 12.38
CA SER A 95 -29.22 -11.37 13.69
C SER A 95 -30.63 -10.76 13.65
N PHE A 96 -30.82 -9.68 12.88
CA PHE A 96 -32.14 -9.09 12.68
C PHE A 96 -33.06 -10.02 11.87
N GLU A 97 -32.55 -10.63 10.80
CA GLU A 97 -33.31 -11.59 9.99
C GLU A 97 -33.73 -12.85 10.78
N GLU A 98 -32.86 -13.35 11.66
CA GLU A 98 -33.18 -14.49 12.53
C GLU A 98 -34.25 -14.15 13.57
N SER A 99 -34.21 -12.94 14.13
CA SER A 99 -35.24 -12.43 15.05
C SER A 99 -36.60 -12.32 14.36
N GLU A 100 -36.64 -11.80 13.13
CA GLU A 100 -37.87 -11.73 12.33
C GLU A 100 -38.46 -13.12 12.06
N LYS A 101 -37.62 -14.08 11.63
CA LYS A 101 -38.04 -15.47 11.42
C LYS A 101 -38.60 -16.12 12.68
N LEU A 102 -38.01 -15.88 13.84
CA LEU A 102 -38.51 -16.42 15.11
C LEU A 102 -39.88 -15.84 15.47
N SER A 103 -40.07 -14.52 15.30
CA SER A 103 -41.37 -13.87 15.55
C SER A 103 -42.49 -14.41 14.64
N LEU A 104 -42.17 -14.64 13.36
CA LEU A 104 -43.07 -15.29 12.40
C LEU A 104 -43.47 -16.70 12.86
N PHE A 105 -42.48 -17.50 13.31
CA PHE A 105 -42.73 -18.85 13.82
C PHE A 105 -43.64 -18.85 15.06
N LEU A 106 -43.37 -17.99 16.05
CA LEU A 106 -44.22 -17.89 17.24
C LEU A 106 -45.66 -17.48 16.89
N GLY A 107 -45.83 -16.54 15.95
CA GLY A 107 -47.15 -16.13 15.46
C GLY A 107 -47.93 -17.25 14.76
N THR A 108 -47.25 -18.24 14.17
CA THR A 108 -47.92 -19.44 13.61
C THR A 108 -48.40 -20.44 14.67
N MET A 109 -47.82 -20.44 15.88
CA MET A 109 -48.21 -21.35 16.96
C MET A 109 -49.35 -20.81 17.84
N GLU A 110 -49.61 -19.50 17.82
CA GLU A 110 -50.72 -18.88 18.57
C GLU A 110 -52.09 -19.00 17.86
N ARG A 111 -52.16 -19.65 16.70
CA ARG A 111 -53.40 -19.93 15.95
C ARG A 111 -53.86 -21.38 16.13
#